data_AF-A0A923YQC0-F1
#
_entry.id   AF-A0A923YQC0-F1
#
_cell.length_a   1.000
_cell.length_b   1.000
_cell.length_c   1.000
_cell.angle_alpha   90.00
_cell.angle_beta   90.00
_cell.angle_gamma   90.00
#
_symmetry.space_group_name_H-M   'P 1'
#
loop_
_entity.id
_entity.type
_entity.pdbx_description
1 polymer ?
#
loop_
_entity_poly.entity_id
_entity_poly.type
_entity_poly.pdbx_seq_one_letter_code
_entity_poly.pdbx_strand_id
1 'polypeptide(L)'
;FWIDSVMTILIAIYLIVVGLDLIKSSTKILMLFTPDNIDIKEIVREVHKIEGVSKLHHIHIWNLNDDELHLEAHLDCVNDISLSEFNILLDKIEQLLYSQFNINHTNIQPEFKKDEVSKDFIVQD
;
A
#
# COMPACT_ATOMS: atom_id res chain seq x y z
N PHE A 1 -29.16 -45.30 -0.46
CA PHE A 1 -28.15 -45.14 0.61
C PHE A 1 -26.82 -44.56 0.12
N TRP A 2 -26.28 -44.95 -1.05
CA TRP A 2 -25.00 -44.40 -1.56
C TRP A 2 -25.07 -42.98 -2.14
N ILE A 3 -26.24 -42.57 -2.62
CA ILE A 3 -26.48 -41.25 -3.23
C ILE A 3 -26.16 -40.11 -2.26
N ASP A 4 -26.51 -40.27 -0.99
CA ASP A 4 -26.27 -39.27 0.05
C ASP A 4 -24.77 -39.04 0.30
N SER A 5 -23.99 -40.12 0.33
CA SER A 5 -22.53 -40.06 0.44
C SER A 5 -21.87 -39.40 -0.78
N VAL A 6 -22.33 -39.72 -1.99
CA VAL A 6 -21.82 -39.10 -3.22
C VAL A 6 -22.17 -37.61 -3.27
N MET A 7 -23.40 -37.25 -2.91
CA MET A 7 -23.84 -35.86 -2.88
C MET A 7 -23.02 -35.04 -1.87
N THR A 8 -22.75 -35.61 -0.69
CA THR A 8 -21.92 -34.95 0.34
C THR A 8 -20.50 -34.69 -0.16
N ILE A 9 -19.87 -35.64 -0.85
CA ILE A 9 -18.53 -35.46 -1.42
C ILE A 9 -18.53 -34.38 -2.50
N LEU A 10 -19.55 -34.36 -3.37
CA LEU A 10 -19.67 -33.32 -4.41
C LEU A 10 -19.80 -31.92 -3.80
N ILE A 11 -20.64 -31.77 -2.78
CA ILE A 11 -20.80 -30.51 -2.05
C ILE A 11 -19.49 -30.12 -1.36
N ALA A 12 -18.78 -31.06 -0.74
CA ALA A 12 -17.50 -30.78 -0.09
C ALA A 12 -16.45 -30.27 -1.09
N ILE A 13 -16.33 -30.92 -2.26
CA ILE A 13 -15.42 -30.47 -3.33
C ILE A 13 -15.83 -29.07 -3.82
N TYR A 14 -17.12 -28.83 -4.03
CA TYR A 14 -17.62 -27.52 -4.44
C TYR A 14 -17.27 -26.43 -3.42
N LEU A 15 -17.47 -26.67 -2.12
CA LEU A 15 -17.12 -25.73 -1.06
C LEU A 15 -15.61 -25.46 -0.99
N ILE A 16 -14.79 -26.49 -1.19
CA ILE A 16 -13.33 -26.32 -1.26
C ILE A 16 -12.98 -25.38 -2.42
N VAL A 17 -13.49 -25.64 -3.63
CA VAL A 17 -13.20 -24.83 -4.81
C VAL A 17 -13.59 -23.36 -4.59
N VAL A 18 -14.77 -23.10 -4.03
CA VAL A 18 -15.24 -21.74 -3.71
C VAL A 18 -14.37 -21.08 -2.62
N GLY A 19 -13.96 -21.85 -1.61
CA GLY A 19 -13.15 -21.34 -0.50
C GLY A 19 -11.70 -21.02 -0.87
N LEU A 20 -11.16 -21.61 -1.94
CA LEU A 20 -9.77 -21.38 -2.36
C LEU A 20 -9.49 -19.90 -2.70
N ASP A 21 -10.42 -19.24 -3.39
CA ASP A 21 -10.27 -17.83 -3.75
C ASP A 21 -10.27 -16.94 -2.51
N LEU A 22 -11.15 -17.23 -1.55
CA LEU A 22 -11.20 -16.50 -0.28
C LEU A 22 -9.89 -16.67 0.52
N ILE A 23 -9.40 -17.91 0.65
CA ILE A 23 -8.14 -18.20 1.34
C ILE A 23 -6.98 -17.46 0.64
N LYS A 24 -6.95 -17.44 -0.68
CA LYS A 24 -5.91 -16.74 -1.44
C LYS A 24 -5.93 -15.23 -1.17
N SER A 25 -7.10 -14.61 -1.23
CA SER A 25 -7.25 -13.17 -0.95
C SER A 25 -6.90 -12.82 0.49
N SER A 26 -7.39 -13.58 1.47
CA SER A 26 -7.03 -13.37 2.88
C SER A 26 -5.54 -13.59 3.14
N THR A 27 -4.91 -14.56 2.46
CA THR A 27 -3.47 -14.78 2.56
C THR A 27 -2.68 -13.61 1.99
N LYS A 28 -3.13 -13.01 0.89
CA LYS A 28 -2.50 -11.80 0.32
C LYS A 28 -2.50 -10.64 1.32
N ILE A 29 -3.63 -10.39 1.97
CA ILE A 29 -3.77 -9.36 3.01
C ILE A 29 -2.83 -9.65 4.18
N LEU A 30 -2.80 -10.90 4.67
CA LEU A 30 -1.95 -11.30 5.79
C LEU A 30 -0.45 -11.19 5.50
N MET A 31 -0.06 -11.44 4.24
CA MET A 31 1.32 -11.29 3.78
C MET A 31 1.68 -9.84 3.42
N LEU A 32 0.75 -8.89 3.60
CA LEU A 32 0.96 -7.46 3.34
C LEU A 32 1.37 -7.18 1.89
N PHE A 33 0.82 -7.94 0.93
CA PHE A 33 1.07 -7.69 -0.49
C PHE A 33 0.57 -6.31 -0.92
N THR A 34 1.30 -5.69 -1.85
CA THR A 34 0.81 -4.49 -2.53
C THR A 34 -0.43 -4.84 -3.36
N PRO A 35 -1.53 -4.08 -3.26
CA PRO A 35 -2.73 -4.33 -4.04
C PRO A 35 -2.48 -4.18 -5.54
N ASP A 36 -3.03 -5.11 -6.34
CA ASP A 36 -2.80 -5.19 -7.80
C ASP A 36 -3.30 -3.93 -8.56
N ASN A 37 -4.14 -3.11 -7.94
CA ASN A 37 -4.73 -1.89 -8.51
C ASN A 37 -3.91 -0.61 -8.24
N ILE A 38 -2.78 -0.68 -7.55
CA ILE A 38 -1.97 0.49 -7.19
C ILE A 38 -0.70 0.55 -8.05
N ASP A 39 -0.52 1.67 -8.78
CA ASP A 39 0.74 1.98 -9.45
C ASP A 39 1.61 2.90 -8.57
N ILE A 40 2.62 2.32 -7.94
CA ILE A 40 3.58 3.05 -7.09
C ILE A 40 4.27 4.18 -7.88
N LYS A 41 4.55 3.99 -9.17
CA LYS A 41 5.21 5.02 -9.99
C LYS A 41 4.30 6.22 -10.21
N GLU A 42 3.00 5.98 -10.32
CA GLU A 42 2.01 7.05 -10.42
C GLU A 42 1.94 7.84 -9.11
N ILE A 43 1.87 7.18 -7.96
CA ILE A 43 1.91 7.83 -6.63
C ILE A 43 3.15 8.72 -6.51
N VAL A 44 4.33 8.15 -6.81
CA VAL A 44 5.60 8.88 -6.84
C VAL A 44 5.45 10.12 -7.73
N ARG A 45 5.02 9.95 -8.97
CA ARG A 45 4.90 11.07 -9.92
C ARG A 45 3.97 12.18 -9.41
N GLU A 46 2.83 11.83 -8.82
CA GLU A 46 1.88 12.83 -8.32
C GLU A 46 2.40 13.54 -7.06
N VAL A 47 3.03 12.82 -6.13
CA VAL A 47 3.63 13.42 -4.92
C VAL A 47 4.78 14.37 -5.28
N HIS A 48 5.61 14.03 -6.27
CA HIS A 48 6.71 14.90 -6.72
C HIS A 48 6.24 16.20 -7.40
N LYS A 49 4.95 16.36 -7.72
CA LYS A 49 4.41 17.63 -8.20
C LYS A 49 4.16 18.64 -7.07
N ILE A 50 4.16 18.20 -5.82
CA ILE A 50 3.94 19.06 -4.66
C ILE A 50 5.23 19.85 -4.38
N GLU A 51 5.11 21.17 -4.30
CA GLU A 51 6.22 22.05 -3.95
C GLU A 51 6.76 21.73 -2.55
N GLY A 52 8.10 21.59 -2.44
CA GLY A 52 8.80 21.22 -1.22
C GLY A 52 9.23 19.76 -1.16
N VAL A 53 8.71 18.90 -2.04
CA VAL A 53 9.14 17.50 -2.20
C VAL A 53 10.39 17.42 -3.08
N SER A 54 11.44 16.77 -2.58
CA SER A 54 12.64 16.41 -3.36
C SER A 54 12.51 14.98 -3.88
N LYS A 55 12.38 14.00 -2.98
CA LYS A 55 12.33 12.58 -3.33
C LYS A 55 11.46 11.76 -2.38
N LEU A 56 10.43 11.10 -2.91
CA LEU A 56 9.70 10.04 -2.21
C LEU A 56 10.33 8.68 -2.51
N HIS A 57 10.69 7.92 -1.47
CA HIS A 57 11.37 6.63 -1.60
C HIS A 57 11.01 5.67 -0.46
N HIS A 58 11.49 4.43 -0.53
CA HIS A 58 11.22 3.39 0.48
C HIS A 58 9.71 3.21 0.74
N ILE A 59 8.95 3.10 -0.35
CA ILE A 59 7.50 3.09 -0.31
C ILE A 59 7.01 1.66 -0.09
N HIS A 60 6.25 1.45 0.98
CA HIS A 60 5.50 0.22 1.23
C HIS A 60 4.01 0.54 1.23
N ILE A 61 3.24 -0.27 0.52
CA ILE A 61 1.79 -0.14 0.44
C ILE A 61 1.17 -1.50 0.66
N TRP A 62 0.16 -1.59 1.53
CA TRP A 62 -0.53 -2.84 1.79
C TRP A 62 -1.97 -2.58 2.23
N ASN A 63 -2.83 -3.57 2.01
CA ASN A 63 -4.17 -3.59 2.59
C ASN A 63 -4.10 -4.11 4.03
N LEU A 64 -4.65 -3.36 4.98
CA LEU A 64 -4.87 -3.88 6.34
C LEU A 64 -6.14 -4.75 6.39
N ASN A 65 -7.16 -4.37 5.61
CA ASN A 65 -8.37 -5.13 5.35
C ASN A 65 -8.94 -4.74 3.97
N ASP A 66 -10.18 -5.11 3.67
CA ASP A 66 -10.79 -4.85 2.37
C ASP A 66 -11.02 -3.34 2.08
N ASP A 67 -11.05 -2.49 3.12
CA ASP A 67 -11.38 -1.07 3.03
C ASP A 67 -10.19 -0.14 3.42
N GLU A 68 -9.18 -0.66 4.11
CA GLU A 68 -8.05 0.12 4.64
C GLU A 68 -6.76 -0.13 3.86
N LEU A 69 -6.28 0.93 3.20
CA LEU A 69 -5.05 0.95 2.41
C LEU A 69 -4.01 1.84 3.10
N HIS A 70 -2.93 1.20 3.52
CA HIS A 70 -1.85 1.82 4.28
C HIS A 70 -0.66 2.14 3.38
N LEU A 71 0.03 3.24 3.66
CA LEU A 71 1.29 3.61 3.03
C LEU A 71 2.33 4.03 4.08
N GLU A 72 3.53 3.47 3.95
CA GLU A 72 4.74 3.93 4.63
C GLU A 72 5.75 4.41 3.60
N ALA A 73 6.37 5.56 3.83
CA ALA A 73 7.39 6.09 2.93
C ALA A 73 8.35 7.05 3.62
N HIS A 74 9.46 7.32 2.95
CA HIS A 74 10.42 8.34 3.34
C HIS A 74 10.36 9.50 2.33
N LEU A 75 10.36 10.74 2.85
CA LEU A 75 10.26 11.95 2.05
C LEU A 75 11.45 12.86 2.29
N ASP A 76 12.33 12.95 1.29
CA ASP A 76 13.37 13.96 1.26
C ASP A 76 12.76 15.31 0.85
N CYS A 77 13.02 16.34 1.66
CA CYS A 77 12.55 17.70 1.46
C CYS A 77 13.58 18.52 0.68
N VAL A 78 13.13 19.47 -0.13
CA VAL A 78 14.04 20.35 -0.90
C VAL A 78 14.91 21.23 0.02
N ASN A 79 14.34 21.65 1.15
CA ASN A 79 14.98 22.52 2.13
C ASN A 79 14.94 21.89 3.52
N ASP A 80 15.84 22.34 4.40
CA ASP A 80 15.82 22.01 5.83
C ASP A 80 14.66 22.78 6.48
N ILE A 81 13.51 22.14 6.54
CA ILE A 81 12.27 22.74 7.05
C ILE A 81 12.02 22.31 8.49
N SER A 82 11.35 23.17 9.24
CA SER A 82 10.87 22.82 10.57
C SER A 82 9.79 21.73 10.51
N LEU A 83 9.61 20.99 11.60
CA LEU A 83 8.53 19.99 11.70
C LEU A 83 7.14 20.59 11.49
N SER A 84 6.93 21.85 11.87
CA SER A 84 5.66 22.55 11.64
C SER A 84 5.40 22.81 10.16
N GLU A 85 6.43 23.16 9.39
CA GLU A 85 6.33 23.31 7.93
C GLU A 85 6.16 21.95 7.24
N PHE A 86 6.84 20.91 7.75
CA PHE A 86 6.66 19.55 7.28
C PHE A 86 5.22 19.07 7.47
N ASN A 87 4.56 19.36 8.61
CA ASN A 87 3.16 18.98 8.82
C ASN A 87 2.24 19.59 7.75
N ILE A 88 2.48 20.84 7.32
CA ILE A 88 1.70 21.49 6.25
C ILE A 88 1.94 20.79 4.90
N LEU A 89 3.17 20.35 4.65
CA LEU A 89 3.51 19.58 3.46
C LEU A 89 2.85 18.19 3.51
N LEU A 90 2.92 17.52 4.66
CA LEU A 90 2.32 16.21 4.92
C LEU A 90 0.81 16.25 4.67
N ASP A 91 0.08 17.23 5.23
CA ASP A 91 -1.37 17.37 5.02
C ASP A 91 -1.75 17.42 3.53
N LYS A 92 -0.95 18.10 2.69
CA LYS A 92 -1.17 18.16 1.24
C LYS A 92 -0.95 16.80 0.58
N ILE A 93 0.08 16.09 1.00
CA ILE A 93 0.41 14.75 0.49
C ILE A 93 -0.68 13.77 0.90
N GLU A 94 -1.11 13.77 2.17
CA GLU A 94 -2.17 12.89 2.67
C GLU A 94 -3.50 13.13 1.93
N GLN A 95 -3.86 14.39 1.69
CA GLN A 95 -5.05 14.73 0.90
C GLN A 95 -4.95 14.23 -0.56
N LEU A 96 -3.79 14.34 -1.18
CA LEU A 96 -3.54 13.81 -2.52
C LEU A 96 -3.67 12.28 -2.53
N LEU A 97 -3.01 11.60 -1.58
CA LEU A 97 -3.00 10.14 -1.48
C LEU A 97 -4.40 9.58 -1.23
N TYR A 98 -5.18 10.23 -0.36
CA TYR A 98 -6.56 9.86 -0.11
C TYR A 98 -7.45 10.09 -1.34
N SER A 99 -7.41 11.29 -1.94
CA SER A 99 -8.34 11.66 -3.01
C SER A 99 -8.11 10.93 -4.33
N GLN A 100 -6.87 10.58 -4.67
CA GLN A 100 -6.53 9.95 -5.94
C GLN A 100 -6.34 8.43 -5.84
N PHE A 101 -5.86 7.95 -4.70
CA PHE A 101 -5.45 6.55 -4.54
C PHE A 101 -6.21 5.82 -3.42
N ASN A 102 -7.12 6.51 -2.71
CA ASN A 102 -7.89 5.97 -1.58
C ASN A 102 -7.00 5.40 -0.45
N ILE A 103 -5.77 5.91 -0.33
CA ILE A 103 -4.87 5.58 0.78
C ILE A 103 -5.35 6.37 1.99
N ASN A 104 -5.85 5.67 3.01
CA ASN A 104 -6.52 6.26 4.16
C ASN A 104 -5.67 6.25 5.44
N HIS A 105 -4.52 5.58 5.41
CA HIS A 105 -3.55 5.64 6.48
C HIS A 105 -2.14 5.82 5.92
N THR A 106 -1.44 6.84 6.41
CA THR A 106 -0.12 7.25 5.90
C THR A 106 0.84 7.47 7.04
N ASN A 107 2.07 6.99 6.88
CA ASN A 107 3.18 7.31 7.76
C ASN A 107 4.39 7.70 6.90
N ILE A 108 4.73 8.99 6.91
CA ILE A 108 5.79 9.54 6.07
C ILE A 108 6.89 10.11 6.96
N GLN A 109 8.09 9.54 6.85
CA GLN A 109 9.25 10.00 7.58
C GLN A 109 9.89 11.22 6.88
N PRO A 110 10.02 12.39 7.54
CA PRO A 110 10.73 13.54 6.99
C PRO A 110 12.24 13.28 6.93
N GLU A 111 12.85 13.66 5.82
CA GLU A 111 14.29 13.62 5.59
C GLU A 111 14.76 14.90 4.88
N PHE A 112 16.04 15.24 5.06
CA PHE A 112 16.66 16.35 4.33
C PHE A 112 18.11 16.00 4.00
N LYS A 113 18.43 15.93 2.70
CA LYS A 113 19.77 15.58 2.19
C LYS A 113 20.33 14.31 2.83
N LYS A 114 19.46 13.35 3.11
CA LYS A 114 19.88 12.07 3.65
C LYS A 114 20.52 11.29 2.50
N ASP A 115 21.83 11.08 2.58
CA ASP A 115 22.58 10.30 1.60
C ASP A 115 22.12 8.83 1.65
N GLU A 116 21.18 8.48 0.77
CA GLU A 116 20.85 7.08 0.51
C GLU A 116 21.67 6.56 -0.67
N VAL A 117 22.68 5.75 -0.34
CA VAL A 117 23.32 4.83 -1.29
C VAL A 117 22.23 3.97 -1.90
N SER A 118 21.86 4.27 -3.16
CA SER A 118 21.05 3.47 -4.09
C SER A 118 20.20 2.38 -3.44
N LYS A 119 19.05 2.76 -2.90
CA LYS A 119 17.93 1.84 -2.71
C LYS A 119 16.80 2.29 -3.63
N ASP A 120 17.08 2.18 -4.92
CA ASP A 120 16.07 2.29 -5.95
C ASP A 120 15.07 1.13 -5.73
N PHE A 121 13.93 1.46 -5.13
CA PHE A 121 12.71 0.64 -5.07
C PHE A 121 12.92 -0.78 -4.50
N ILE A 122 12.99 -0.91 -3.17
CA ILE A 122 12.61 -2.18 -2.54
C ILE A 122 11.08 -2.23 -2.64
N VAL A 123 10.58 -2.71 -3.78
CA VAL A 123 9.20 -3.19 -3.89
C VAL A 123 9.21 -4.52 -3.15
N GLN A 124 8.49 -4.59 -2.03
CA GLN A 124 8.27 -5.87 -1.38
C GLN A 124 7.27 -6.62 -2.27
N ASP A 125 7.80 -7.54 -3.09
CA ASP A 125 7.02 -8.42 -3.96
C ASP A 125 5.98 -9.22 -3.17
#